data_AF-A0A1L3FFY1-F1
#
_entry.id   AF-A0A1L3FFY1-F1
#
_cell.length_a   1.000
_cell.length_b   1.000
_cell.length_c   1.000
_cell.angle_alpha   90.00
_cell.angle_beta   90.00
_cell.angle_gamma   90.00
#
_symmetry.space_group_name_H-M   'P 1'
#
loop_
_entity.id
_entity.type
_entity.pdbx_description
1 polymer ?
#
loop_
_entity_poly.entity_id
_entity_poly.type
_entity_poly.pdbx_seq_one_letter_code
_entity_poly.pdbx_strand_id
1 'polypeptide(L)' 'MFFWLRYLVFTATAFLFVFGILPVAVSALYGGNPPSHVARLLDKQMEVFATVAPMIFAPFKTFANEKPPDKKD' A
#
# COMPACT_ATOMS: atom_id res chain seq x y z
N MET A 1 19.65 -17.56 5.30
CA MET A 1 19.55 -16.08 5.37
C MET A 1 18.73 -15.45 4.23
N PHE A 2 18.61 -16.08 3.04
CA PHE A 2 17.88 -15.52 1.89
C PHE A 2 16.35 -15.79 1.85
N PHE A 3 15.87 -16.76 2.64
CA PHE A 3 14.46 -17.21 2.60
C PHE A 3 13.50 -16.14 3.16
N TRP A 4 13.85 -15.54 4.31
CA TRP A 4 13.05 -14.50 4.97
C TRP A 4 12.87 -13.24 4.11
N LEU A 5 13.93 -12.84 3.40
CA LEU A 5 13.90 -11.67 2.52
C LEU A 5 12.94 -11.91 1.34
N ARG A 6 12.97 -13.11 0.77
CA ARG A 6 12.09 -13.48 -0.35
C ARG A 6 10.62 -13.50 0.06
N TYR A 7 10.31 -13.94 1.29
CA TYR A 7 8.94 -13.86 1.84
C TYR A 7 8.48 -12.42 2.07
N LEU A 8 9.34 -11.55 2.63
CA LEU A 8 9.04 -10.13 2.82
C LEU A 8 8.80 -9.42 1.48
N VAL A 9 9.59 -9.72 0.45
CA VAL A 9 9.39 -9.19 -0.90
C VAL A 9 8.10 -9.73 -1.52
N PHE A 10 7.79 -11.01 -1.32
CA PHE A 10 6.54 -11.59 -1.80
C PHE A 10 5.30 -10.96 -1.15
N THR A 11 5.31 -10.78 0.17
CA THR A 11 4.19 -10.12 0.87
C THR A 11 4.04 -8.67 0.48
N ALA A 12 5.14 -7.92 0.34
CA ALA A 12 5.10 -6.54 -0.17
C ALA A 12 4.55 -6.46 -1.61
N THR A 13 4.95 -7.39 -2.46
CA THR A 13 4.47 -7.45 -3.86
C THR A 13 2.99 -7.80 -3.93
N ALA A 14 2.55 -8.80 -3.16
CA ALA A 14 1.14 -9.18 -3.06
C ALA A 14 0.30 -8.02 -2.53
N PHE A 15 0.80 -7.31 -1.52
CA PHE A 15 0.14 -6.13 -0.96
C PHE A 15 0.00 -5.00 -1.99
N LEU A 16 1.06 -4.69 -2.75
CA LEU A 16 0.99 -3.70 -3.84
C LEU A 16 0.00 -4.12 -4.93
N PHE A 17 -0.07 -5.41 -5.27
CA PHE A 17 -1.03 -5.90 -6.25
C PHE A 17 -2.48 -5.72 -5.77
N VAL A 18 -2.75 -6.08 -4.52
CA VAL A 18 -4.10 -6.07 -3.96
C VAL A 18 -4.58 -4.66 -3.64
N PHE A 19 -3.73 -3.78 -3.09
CA PHE A 19 -4.14 -2.43 -2.69
C PHE A 19 -3.79 -1.35 -3.70
N GLY A 20 -2.86 -1.62 -4.63
CA GLY A 20 -2.48 -0.68 -5.68
C GLY A 20 -3.14 -0.98 -7.02
N ILE A 21 -2.99 -2.21 -7.52
CA ILE A 21 -3.42 -2.55 -8.89
C ILE A 21 -4.92 -2.91 -8.93
N LEU A 22 -5.42 -3.67 -7.96
CA LEU A 22 -6.82 -4.13 -7.96
C LEU A 22 -7.84 -2.98 -7.98
N PRO A 23 -7.72 -1.91 -7.15
CA PRO A 23 -8.68 -0.81 -7.17
C PRO A 23 -8.65 -0.04 -8.49
N VAL A 24 -7.45 0.14 -9.06
CA VAL A 24 -7.25 0.82 -10.35
C VAL A 24 -7.83 -0.01 -11.49
N ALA A 25 -7.57 -1.32 -11.52
CA ALA A 25 -8.10 -2.23 -12.52
C ALA A 25 -9.64 -2.31 -12.47
N VAL A 26 -10.21 -2.38 -11.26
CA VAL A 26 -11.66 -2.35 -11.06
C VAL A 26 -12.25 -1.02 -11.53
N SER A 27 -11.63 0.10 -11.19
CA SER A 27 -12.05 1.43 -11.67
C SER A 27 -12.01 1.51 -13.21
N ALA A 28 -10.96 0.97 -13.84
CA ALA A 28 -10.82 0.94 -15.29
C ALA A 28 -11.86 0.02 -15.98
N LEU A 29 -12.14 -1.15 -15.41
CA LEU A 29 -13.11 -2.12 -15.96
C LEU A 29 -14.55 -1.60 -15.91
N TYR A 30 -14.90 -0.84 -14.87
CA TYR A 30 -16.25 -0.28 -14.71
C TYR A 30 -16.35 1.18 -15.18
N GLY A 31 -15.34 1.70 -15.88
CA GLY A 31 -15.37 3.06 -16.44
C GLY A 31 -15.56 4.16 -15.38
N GLY A 32 -15.07 3.93 -14.16
CA GLY A 32 -15.24 4.84 -13.03
C GLY A 32 -16.57 4.72 -12.26
N ASN A 33 -17.47 3.80 -12.65
CA ASN A 33 -18.72 3.54 -11.92
C ASN A 33 -18.86 2.05 -11.53
N PRO A 34 -18.04 1.56 -10.58
CA PRO A 34 -18.14 0.18 -10.12
C PRO A 34 -19.52 -0.11 -9.48
N PRO A 35 -20.06 -1.32 -9.65
CA PRO A 35 -21.29 -1.75 -8.98
C PRO A 35 -21.19 -1.51 -7.47
N SER A 36 -22.30 -1.14 -6.82
CA SER A 36 -22.34 -0.77 -5.40
C SER A 36 -21.74 -1.83 -4.47
N HIS A 37 -21.85 -3.12 -4.82
CA HIS A 37 -21.21 -4.20 -4.07
C HIS A 37 -19.68 -4.17 -4.17
N VAL A 38 -19.15 -3.87 -5.36
CA VAL A 38 -17.71 -3.80 -5.63
C VAL A 38 -17.11 -2.53 -5.03
N ALA A 39 -17.80 -1.39 -5.15
CA ALA A 39 -17.40 -0.14 -4.50
C ALA A 39 -17.27 -0.33 -2.97
N ARG A 40 -18.24 -1.01 -2.35
CA ARG A 40 -18.23 -1.28 -0.91
C ARG A 40 -17.09 -2.23 -0.49
N LEU A 41 -16.70 -3.16 -1.35
CA LEU A 41 -15.53 -4.03 -1.13
C LEU A 41 -14.23 -3.24 -1.24
N LEU A 42 -14.12 -2.34 -2.22
CA LEU A 42 -12.97 -1.45 -2.37
C LEU A 42 -12.84 -0.48 -1.18
N ASP A 43 -13.95 0.10 -0.72
CA ASP A 43 -13.95 0.98 0.46
C ASP A 43 -13.46 0.23 1.71
N LYS A 44 -13.95 -0.99 1.95
CA LYS A 44 -13.46 -1.81 3.06
C LYS A 44 -11.98 -2.18 2.92
N GLN A 45 -11.51 -2.44 1.70
CA GLN A 45 -10.09 -2.68 1.46
C GLN A 45 -9.26 -1.43 1.81
N MET A 46 -9.70 -0.25 1.38
CA MET A 46 -9.02 1.01 1.70
C MET A 46 -9.05 1.33 3.20
N GLU A 47 -10.13 1.02 3.90
CA GLU A 47 -10.26 1.20 5.36
C GLU A 47 -9.29 0.29 6.13
N VAL A 48 -9.19 -0.98 5.73
CA VAL A 48 -8.23 -1.93 6.31
C VAL A 48 -6.80 -1.48 6.02
N PHE A 49 -6.51 -1.03 4.80
CA PHE A 49 -5.22 -0.45 4.46
C PHE A 49 -4.90 0.76 5.34
N ALA A 50 -5.83 1.71 5.49
CA ALA A 50 -5.62 2.91 6.29
C ALA A 50 -5.38 2.62 7.78
N THR A 51 -5.90 1.50 8.30
CA THR A 51 -5.69 1.06 9.68
C THR A 51 -4.36 0.34 9.85
N VAL A 52 -3.99 -0.53 8.90
CA VAL A 52 -2.78 -1.37 8.98
C VAL A 52 -1.53 -0.62 8.53
N ALA A 53 -1.65 0.26 7.53
CA ALA A 53 -0.54 1.05 7.01
C ALA A 53 0.20 1.86 8.08
N PRO A 54 -0.45 2.63 8.98
CA PRO A 54 0.27 3.31 10.04
C PRO A 54 0.91 2.33 11.02
N MET A 55 0.32 1.17 11.29
CA MET A 55 0.96 0.18 12.19
C MET A 55 2.26 -0.38 11.59
N ILE A 56 2.31 -0.59 10.27
CA ILE A 56 3.49 -1.12 9.57
C ILE A 56 4.49 -0.01 9.23
N PHE A 57 4.02 1.15 8.78
CA PHE A 57 4.83 2.25 8.23
C PHE A 57 5.10 3.40 9.21
N ALA A 58 4.44 3.49 10.37
CA ALA A 58 4.79 4.48 11.41
C ALA A 58 6.27 4.43 11.82
N PRO A 59 6.89 3.24 12.08
CA PRO A 59 8.32 3.22 12.40
C PRO A 59 9.18 3.71 11.22
N PHE A 60 8.73 3.56 9.97
CA PHE A 60 9.45 4.03 8.78
C PHE A 60 9.27 5.53 8.50
N LYS A 61 8.16 6.15 8.92
CA LYS A 61 7.96 7.62 8.80
C LYS A 61 8.98 8.42 9.62
N THR A 62 9.47 7.86 10.73
CA THR A 62 10.50 8.49 11.55
C THR A 62 11.85 8.54 10.81
N PHE A 63 12.18 7.50 10.02
CA PHE A 63 13.39 7.48 9.18
C PHE A 63 13.27 8.34 7.92
N ALA A 64 12.06 8.53 7.38
CA ALA A 64 11.85 9.40 6.22
C ALA A 64 11.97 10.90 6.54
N ASN A 65 11.88 11.28 7.82
CA ASN A 65 12.05 12.66 8.30
C ASN A 65 13.49 12.99 8.75
N GLU A 66 14.44 12.07 8.58
CA GLU A 66 15.85 12.38 8.74
C GLU A 66 16.27 13.23 7.55
N LYS A 67 16.11 14.55 7.72
CA LYS A 67 16.51 15.60 6.78
C LYS A 67 17.89 15.23 6.21
N PRO A 68 18.07 15.16 4.87
CA PRO A 68 19.38 14.87 4.30
C PRO A 68 20.41 15.85 4.88
N PRO A 69 21.62 15.37 5.24
CA PRO A 69 22.61 16.21 5.91
C PRO A 69 22.82 17.47 5.08
N ASP A 70 22.63 18.61 5.74
CA ASP A 70 22.88 19.94 5.18
C ASP A 70 24.31 19.93 4.65
N LYS A 71 24.46 19.92 3.32
CA LYS A 71 25.74 20.17 2.68
C LYS A 71 26.11 21.61 3.03
N LYS A 72 26.90 21.78 4.08
CA LYS A 72 27.67 22.99 4.31
C LYS A 72 28.78 23.03 3.26
N ASP A 73 28.53 23.78 2.20
CA ASP A 73 29.60 24.40 1.40
C ASP A 73 30.29 25.51 2.24
#